data_AF-A0A927FL00-F1
#
_entry.id   AF-A0A927FL00-F1
#
_cell.length_a   1.000
_cell.length_b   1.000
_cell.length_c   1.000
_cell.angle_alpha   90.00
_cell.angle_beta   90.00
_cell.angle_gamma   90.00
#
_symmetry.space_group_name_H-M   'P 1'
#
loop_
_entity.id
_entity.type
_entity.pdbx_description
1 polymer ?
#
loop_
_entity_poly.entity_id
_entity_poly.type
_entity_poly.pdbx_seq_one_letter_code
_entity_poly.pdbx_strand_id
1 'polypeptide(L)'
;MPTILRYFINGLYADRLDLGAAASDYVLTDQQVVATGSGGVNTVWAALGVELDARNLLGGTDVVVFNHRWDQYTKDISSVSGAIVFTYTDSSSGLSEKVTVANGATALGRDQLIFADGAVLTHHARAALQGSLGAALSSVAGQDSSLSSTAYSPPEPAGNKLRAFASTTSATTGATFAMAEEGQSTIITGTSRIDKVYVKAGAQVDARNLFAGEDQIYLTGNWLDYTRSLTEISGAITFTRTVNGATERVIVSNGATSFGRDRLHFADGQMSFNTLSQGNTGSNPSTARVQIVFTPNDNAPQTEDVEVSTNPSQVQDMAVDLRRSMTPGSGGWYSGNVLVFSVSLAEAVNIDTTGGQPRLALRLGERTVWADYSEALTGQGGQQVQQIKFSYTVQAGDAAPTGLSVQANALSLNGAQILLSATQQVADLTHSATALASSSLGINTDINASRMVQLSGPQLAALSRAQGQEFAAAGAMQALSDAQILALQASLIDLVPP
;
A
#
# COMPACT_ATOMS: atom_id res chain seq x y z
N MET A 1 -13.42 17.91 -31.84
CA MET A 1 -14.32 17.42 -30.78
C MET A 1 -13.44 16.99 -29.62
N PRO A 2 -13.65 17.50 -28.41
CA PRO A 2 -12.75 17.23 -27.28
C PRO A 2 -12.84 15.76 -26.88
N THR A 3 -11.72 15.21 -26.41
CA THR A 3 -11.70 13.91 -25.74
C THR A 3 -12.33 14.07 -24.36
N ILE A 4 -13.30 13.22 -24.01
CA ILE A 4 -13.99 13.27 -22.73
C ILE A 4 -13.39 12.22 -21.80
N LEU A 5 -12.88 12.68 -20.66
CA LEU A 5 -12.40 11.88 -19.55
C LEU A 5 -13.42 11.92 -18.41
N ARG A 6 -13.79 10.76 -17.88
CA ARG A 6 -14.63 10.63 -16.70
C ARG A 6 -13.81 9.98 -15.59
N TYR A 7 -13.62 10.71 -14.50
CA TYR A 7 -12.98 10.22 -13.30
C TYR A 7 -14.04 9.92 -12.25
N PHE A 8 -14.00 8.69 -11.74
CA PHE A 8 -14.80 8.25 -10.60
C PHE A 8 -13.87 7.97 -9.44
N ILE A 9 -14.02 8.79 -8.42
CA ILE A 9 -13.25 8.71 -7.18
C ILE A 9 -14.01 7.77 -6.24
N ASN A 10 -13.38 6.67 -5.86
CA ASN A 10 -13.97 5.71 -4.93
C ASN A 10 -13.07 5.58 -3.70
N GLY A 11 -13.57 6.07 -2.57
CA GLY A 11 -12.83 6.15 -1.32
C GLY A 11 -13.72 6.54 -0.13
N LEU A 12 -13.20 6.30 1.08
CA LEU A 12 -13.76 6.81 2.34
C LEU A 12 -12.91 7.97 2.90
N TYR A 13 -11.79 8.30 2.25
CA TYR A 13 -10.77 9.23 2.70
C TYR A 13 -10.54 10.34 1.68
N ALA A 14 -9.67 11.29 2.00
CA ALA A 14 -9.38 12.40 1.11
C ALA A 14 -8.78 11.92 -0.23
N ASP A 15 -9.36 12.39 -1.32
CA ASP A 15 -8.96 12.04 -2.68
C ASP A 15 -8.42 13.23 -3.45
N ARG A 16 -7.48 12.97 -4.36
CA ARG A 16 -6.85 13.98 -5.21
C ARG A 16 -7.04 13.63 -6.68
N LEU A 17 -7.28 14.66 -7.50
CA LEU A 17 -7.19 14.62 -8.96
C LEU A 17 -6.53 15.91 -9.42
N ASP A 18 -5.24 15.85 -9.74
CA ASP A 18 -4.48 17.01 -10.19
C ASP A 18 -4.39 17.03 -11.73
N LEU A 19 -5.03 18.02 -12.34
CA LEU A 19 -4.99 18.23 -13.79
C LEU A 19 -3.84 19.16 -14.22
N GLY A 20 -3.24 19.90 -13.28
CA GLY A 20 -2.29 20.99 -13.56
C GLY A 20 -0.82 20.59 -13.48
N ALA A 21 -0.48 19.46 -12.86
CA ALA A 21 0.91 19.03 -12.74
C ALA A 21 1.52 18.68 -14.12
N ALA A 22 2.78 19.06 -14.35
CA ALA A 22 3.42 19.01 -15.67
C ALA A 22 4.52 17.93 -15.80
N ALA A 23 4.53 17.26 -16.95
CA ALA A 23 5.69 16.59 -17.55
C ALA A 23 5.78 17.08 -19.02
N SER A 24 6.96 17.12 -19.64
CA SER A 24 7.19 17.87 -20.89
C SER A 24 6.30 17.46 -22.08
N ASP A 25 5.90 16.18 -22.15
CA ASP A 25 5.03 15.64 -23.21
C ASP A 25 3.57 15.44 -22.74
N TYR A 26 3.26 15.89 -21.51
CA TYR A 26 1.96 15.80 -20.85
C TYR A 26 1.22 17.14 -20.98
N VAL A 27 0.22 17.15 -21.86
CA VAL A 27 -0.66 18.30 -22.04
C VAL A 27 -2.09 17.76 -22.15
N LEU A 28 -2.96 18.18 -21.23
CA LEU A 28 -4.39 17.84 -21.20
C LEU A 28 -5.24 18.76 -22.09
N THR A 29 -4.60 19.57 -22.95
CA THR A 29 -5.28 20.52 -23.84
C THR A 29 -6.38 19.85 -24.65
N ASP A 30 -7.50 20.56 -24.81
CA ASP A 30 -8.69 20.15 -25.55
C ASP A 30 -9.40 18.91 -24.97
N GLN A 31 -9.24 18.66 -23.67
CA GLN A 31 -9.97 17.62 -22.96
C GLN A 31 -11.09 18.17 -22.10
N GLN A 32 -12.21 17.45 -22.12
CA GLN A 32 -13.30 17.62 -21.18
C GLN A 32 -13.14 16.61 -20.05
N VAL A 33 -13.03 17.08 -18.82
CA VAL A 33 -12.87 16.24 -17.63
C VAL A 33 -14.12 16.34 -16.79
N VAL A 34 -14.75 15.21 -16.50
CA VAL A 34 -15.87 15.11 -15.57
C VAL A 34 -15.37 14.38 -14.33
N ALA A 35 -15.36 15.06 -13.18
CA ALA A 35 -14.99 14.48 -11.91
C ALA A 35 -16.25 14.12 -11.12
N THR A 36 -16.34 12.84 -10.73
CA THR A 36 -17.36 12.33 -9.82
C THR A 36 -16.65 11.89 -8.54
N GLY A 37 -17.02 12.49 -7.42
CA GLY A 37 -16.38 12.28 -6.12
C GLY A 37 -16.96 11.11 -5.33
N SER A 38 -16.66 11.07 -4.03
CA SER A 38 -17.00 10.00 -3.10
C SER A 38 -17.84 10.50 -1.92
N GLY A 39 -18.01 9.69 -0.87
CA GLY A 39 -18.65 10.15 0.37
C GLY A 39 -17.75 11.02 1.26
N GLY A 40 -16.44 11.04 0.99
CA GLY A 40 -15.43 11.83 1.70
C GLY A 40 -15.00 13.07 0.91
N VAL A 41 -14.08 13.87 1.48
CA VAL A 41 -13.58 15.11 0.86
C VAL A 41 -12.72 14.81 -0.36
N ASN A 42 -13.08 15.36 -1.52
CA ASN A 42 -12.37 15.21 -2.78
C ASN A 42 -11.72 16.54 -3.14
N THR A 43 -10.48 16.50 -3.63
CA THR A 43 -9.77 17.67 -4.12
C THR A 43 -9.48 17.52 -5.60
N VAL A 44 -9.88 18.52 -6.39
CA VAL A 44 -9.65 18.56 -7.84
C VAL A 44 -8.96 19.86 -8.22
N TRP A 45 -7.83 19.79 -8.92
CA TRP A 45 -7.18 20.96 -9.48
C TRP A 45 -7.63 21.16 -10.92
N ALA A 46 -7.96 22.41 -11.26
CA ALA A 46 -8.19 22.82 -12.63
C ALA A 46 -6.86 22.93 -13.40
N ALA A 47 -6.96 23.01 -14.73
CA ALA A 47 -5.79 23.19 -15.59
C ALA A 47 -6.12 24.02 -16.82
N LEU A 48 -5.11 24.75 -17.31
CA LEU A 48 -5.21 25.50 -18.55
C LEU A 48 -5.35 24.53 -19.74
N GLY A 49 -6.29 24.82 -20.65
CA GLY A 49 -6.62 23.96 -21.79
C GLY A 49 -7.65 22.87 -21.48
N VAL A 50 -8.15 22.80 -20.25
CA VAL A 50 -9.11 21.79 -19.80
C VAL A 50 -10.48 22.41 -19.49
N GLU A 51 -11.55 21.71 -19.87
CA GLU A 51 -12.90 21.96 -19.40
C GLU A 51 -13.26 20.94 -18.31
N LEU A 52 -13.24 21.39 -17.05
CA LEU A 52 -13.54 20.60 -15.86
C LEU A 52 -15.01 20.77 -15.44
N ASP A 53 -15.77 19.68 -15.35
CA ASP A 53 -17.06 19.59 -14.64
C ASP A 53 -16.86 18.86 -13.31
N ALA A 54 -16.90 19.63 -12.23
CA ALA A 54 -16.73 19.19 -10.84
C ALA A 54 -18.03 19.35 -10.04
N ARG A 55 -19.20 19.25 -10.68
CA ARG A 55 -20.50 19.40 -9.99
C ARG A 55 -20.90 18.20 -9.13
N ASN A 56 -20.33 17.03 -9.39
CA ASN A 56 -20.75 15.76 -8.79
C ASN A 56 -19.68 15.19 -7.85
N LEU A 57 -19.04 16.03 -7.03
CA LEU A 57 -18.07 15.57 -6.03
C LEU A 57 -18.73 14.85 -4.82
N LEU A 58 -20.06 14.95 -4.71
CA LEU A 58 -20.93 14.18 -3.82
C LEU A 58 -20.86 14.60 -2.34
N GLY A 59 -20.22 13.82 -1.47
CA GLY A 59 -20.30 13.98 -0.01
C GLY A 59 -19.09 14.72 0.55
N GLY A 60 -19.25 15.37 1.71
CA GLY A 60 -18.19 16.17 2.32
C GLY A 60 -18.23 17.64 1.88
N THR A 61 -17.20 18.41 2.29
CA THR A 61 -16.92 19.72 1.71
C THR A 61 -15.73 19.52 0.80
N ASP A 62 -16.00 19.37 -0.49
CA ASP A 62 -14.97 19.12 -1.48
C ASP A 62 -14.16 20.38 -1.76
N VAL A 63 -13.02 20.25 -2.43
CA VAL A 63 -12.11 21.34 -2.74
C VAL A 63 -11.86 21.40 -4.25
N VAL A 64 -12.16 22.54 -4.86
CA VAL A 64 -11.84 22.82 -6.25
C VAL A 64 -10.78 23.93 -6.29
N VAL A 65 -9.60 23.60 -6.80
CA VAL A 65 -8.45 24.49 -6.83
C VAL A 65 -8.28 25.08 -8.23
N PHE A 66 -8.21 26.40 -8.31
CA PHE A 66 -8.09 27.20 -9.52
C PHE A 66 -6.66 27.75 -9.65
N ASN A 67 -6.19 27.92 -10.89
CA ASN A 67 -4.82 28.42 -11.12
C ASN A 67 -4.70 29.94 -11.08
N HIS A 68 -5.80 30.67 -11.27
CA HIS A 68 -5.80 32.13 -11.40
C HIS A 68 -6.56 32.83 -10.28
N ARG A 69 -6.48 34.16 -10.27
CA ARG A 69 -7.18 35.01 -9.31
C ARG A 69 -8.66 35.09 -9.64
N TRP A 70 -9.51 35.27 -8.62
CA TRP A 70 -10.97 35.36 -8.79
C TRP A 70 -11.37 36.39 -9.84
N ASP A 71 -10.76 37.57 -9.84
CA ASP A 71 -11.06 38.68 -10.77
C ASP A 71 -10.65 38.41 -12.23
N GLN A 72 -9.80 37.41 -12.48
CA GLN A 72 -9.37 37.02 -13.82
C GLN A 72 -10.35 36.08 -14.51
N TYR A 73 -11.23 35.40 -13.77
CA TYR A 73 -12.27 34.55 -14.36
C TYR A 73 -13.50 35.37 -14.75
N THR A 74 -13.97 35.16 -15.97
CA THR A 74 -15.37 35.40 -16.31
C THR A 74 -16.24 34.40 -15.55
N LYS A 75 -17.44 34.82 -15.14
CA LYS A 75 -18.34 34.04 -14.28
C LYS A 75 -19.72 34.01 -14.88
N ASP A 76 -20.32 32.83 -14.91
CA ASP A 76 -21.68 32.61 -15.36
C ASP A 76 -22.42 31.70 -14.36
N ILE A 77 -23.70 31.99 -14.13
CA ILE A 77 -24.58 31.21 -13.23
C ILE A 77 -25.87 30.75 -13.95
N SER A 78 -25.88 30.83 -15.28
CA SER A 78 -27.10 30.72 -16.09
C SER A 78 -27.01 29.67 -17.20
N SER A 79 -25.83 29.47 -17.78
CA SER A 79 -25.56 28.54 -18.88
C SER A 79 -25.72 27.08 -18.46
N VAL A 80 -25.47 26.77 -17.19
CA VAL A 80 -25.60 25.43 -16.62
C VAL A 80 -26.47 25.53 -15.37
N SER A 81 -27.66 24.92 -15.44
CA SER A 81 -28.60 24.91 -14.30
C SER A 81 -27.95 24.30 -13.06
N GLY A 82 -28.09 25.00 -11.93
CA GLY A 82 -27.55 24.55 -10.63
C GLY A 82 -26.03 24.73 -10.46
N ALA A 83 -25.35 25.44 -11.35
CA ALA A 83 -23.89 25.55 -11.35
C ALA A 83 -23.39 27.00 -11.34
N ILE A 84 -22.09 27.14 -11.06
CA ILE A 84 -21.30 28.34 -11.37
C ILE A 84 -20.23 27.89 -12.37
N VAL A 85 -20.11 28.61 -13.48
CA VAL A 85 -19.10 28.39 -14.51
C VAL A 85 -18.08 29.51 -14.43
N PHE A 86 -16.82 29.15 -14.22
CA PHE A 86 -15.67 30.03 -14.27
C PHE A 86 -14.91 29.79 -15.58
N THR A 87 -14.50 30.86 -16.27
CA THR A 87 -13.68 30.73 -17.47
C THR A 87 -12.57 31.78 -17.48
N TYR A 88 -11.34 31.31 -17.52
CA TYR A 88 -10.14 32.09 -17.79
C TYR A 88 -9.61 31.69 -19.17
N THR A 89 -9.24 32.67 -19.98
CA THR A 89 -8.61 32.42 -21.28
C THR A 89 -7.27 33.13 -21.28
N ASP A 90 -6.21 32.35 -21.47
CA ASP A 90 -4.88 32.92 -21.63
C ASP A 90 -4.74 33.55 -23.02
N SER A 91 -4.53 34.86 -23.06
CA SER A 91 -4.36 35.60 -24.31
C SER A 91 -3.13 35.19 -25.12
N SER A 92 -2.12 34.58 -24.46
CA SER A 92 -0.86 34.22 -25.11
C SER A 92 -0.93 32.90 -25.88
N SER A 93 -1.48 31.87 -25.25
CA SER A 93 -1.65 30.53 -25.83
C SER A 93 -3.00 30.34 -26.51
N GLY A 94 -4.01 31.15 -26.18
CA GLY A 94 -5.40 30.97 -26.60
C GLY A 94 -6.12 29.85 -25.87
N LEU A 95 -5.46 29.15 -24.93
CA LEU A 95 -6.04 28.08 -24.14
C LEU A 95 -6.95 28.64 -23.05
N SER A 96 -7.99 27.88 -22.71
CA SER A 96 -8.92 28.25 -21.64
C SER A 96 -8.91 27.25 -20.51
N GLU A 97 -8.91 27.74 -19.28
CA GLU A 97 -9.31 26.97 -18.10
C GLU A 97 -10.80 27.25 -17.87
N LYS A 98 -11.63 26.22 -18.06
CA LYS A 98 -13.08 26.31 -17.84
C LYS A 98 -13.48 25.35 -16.75
N VAL A 99 -14.07 25.85 -15.67
CA VAL A 99 -14.45 25.05 -14.51
C VAL A 99 -15.92 25.25 -14.20
N THR A 100 -16.67 24.15 -14.12
CA THR A 100 -18.08 24.12 -13.74
C THR A 100 -18.21 23.47 -12.37
N VAL A 101 -18.71 24.18 -11.38
CA VAL A 101 -18.88 23.70 -10.00
C VAL A 101 -20.35 23.75 -9.58
N ALA A 102 -20.74 22.94 -8.60
CA ALA A 102 -22.06 23.03 -8.00
C ALA A 102 -22.24 24.42 -7.35
N ASN A 103 -23.43 25.00 -7.45
CA ASN A 103 -23.66 26.35 -6.93
C ASN A 103 -23.97 26.41 -5.41
N GLY A 104 -23.84 25.28 -4.69
CA GLY A 104 -24.10 25.22 -3.25
C GLY A 104 -25.56 25.42 -2.82
N ALA A 105 -26.53 25.21 -3.72
CA ALA A 105 -27.95 25.25 -3.36
C ALA A 105 -28.35 24.20 -2.33
N THR A 106 -27.79 23.00 -2.46
CA THR A 106 -27.95 21.90 -1.51
C THR A 106 -26.69 21.77 -0.67
N ALA A 107 -26.77 21.10 0.49
CA ALA A 107 -25.61 20.88 1.33
C ALA A 107 -24.50 20.08 0.63
N LEU A 108 -24.87 19.14 -0.25
CA LEU A 108 -23.95 18.29 -1.03
C LEU A 108 -23.19 19.03 -2.13
N GLY A 109 -23.53 20.28 -2.45
CA GLY A 109 -22.78 21.08 -3.42
C GLY A 109 -22.04 22.25 -2.77
N ARG A 110 -21.92 22.24 -1.44
CA ARG A 110 -21.25 23.30 -0.66
C ARG A 110 -19.78 22.96 -0.51
N ASP A 111 -19.04 23.30 -1.56
CA ASP A 111 -17.62 23.00 -1.71
C ASP A 111 -16.78 24.25 -1.52
N GLN A 112 -15.52 24.06 -1.18
CA GLN A 112 -14.51 25.11 -1.07
C GLN A 112 -13.91 25.37 -2.46
N LEU A 113 -13.99 26.61 -2.92
CA LEU A 113 -13.31 27.09 -4.11
C LEU A 113 -12.04 27.82 -3.66
N ILE A 114 -10.87 27.39 -4.14
CA ILE A 114 -9.58 28.01 -3.81
C ILE A 114 -8.99 28.64 -5.06
N PHE A 115 -8.83 29.96 -5.06
CA PHE A 115 -8.22 30.74 -6.13
C PHE A 115 -6.80 31.15 -5.76
N ALA A 116 -6.07 31.74 -6.70
CA ALA A 116 -4.72 32.24 -6.45
C ALA A 116 -4.68 33.39 -5.41
N ASP A 117 -5.80 34.10 -5.17
CA ASP A 117 -5.89 35.25 -4.27
C ASP A 117 -6.87 35.09 -3.09
N GLY A 118 -7.34 33.87 -2.84
CA GLY A 118 -8.20 33.58 -1.68
C GLY A 118 -9.13 32.40 -1.94
N ALA A 119 -9.90 32.03 -0.91
CA ALA A 119 -10.83 30.92 -0.99
C ALA A 119 -12.23 31.29 -0.50
N VAL A 120 -13.25 30.59 -0.99
CA VAL A 120 -14.65 30.82 -0.62
C VAL A 120 -15.52 29.58 -0.84
N LEU A 121 -16.59 29.42 -0.05
CA LEU A 121 -17.57 28.35 -0.28
C LEU A 121 -18.51 28.67 -1.46
N THR A 122 -18.85 27.66 -2.27
CA THR A 122 -19.70 27.79 -3.47
C THR A 122 -21.02 28.51 -3.23
N HIS A 123 -21.68 28.26 -2.09
CA HIS A 123 -22.97 28.89 -1.78
C HIS A 123 -22.85 30.40 -1.47
N HIS A 124 -21.74 30.84 -0.88
CA HIS A 124 -21.43 32.26 -0.68
C HIS A 124 -21.04 32.92 -2.00
N ALA A 125 -20.21 32.25 -2.82
CA ALA A 125 -19.88 32.68 -4.17
C ALA A 125 -21.16 32.90 -5.00
N ARG A 126 -22.08 31.93 -5.02
CA ARG A 126 -23.38 32.05 -5.69
C ARG A 126 -24.16 33.27 -5.21
N ALA A 127 -24.29 33.46 -3.89
CA ALA A 127 -25.08 34.56 -3.33
C ALA A 127 -24.54 35.93 -3.76
N ALA A 128 -23.21 36.10 -3.78
CA ALA A 128 -22.58 37.32 -4.30
C ALA A 128 -22.82 37.49 -5.81
N LEU A 129 -22.66 36.42 -6.59
CA LEU A 129 -22.80 36.45 -8.06
C LEU A 129 -24.24 36.69 -8.53
N GLN A 130 -25.24 36.33 -7.73
CA GLN A 130 -26.65 36.69 -7.99
C GLN A 130 -26.89 38.21 -7.91
N GLY A 131 -26.10 38.93 -7.10
CA GLY A 131 -26.15 40.39 -7.05
C GLY A 131 -25.34 41.05 -8.16
N SER A 132 -24.14 40.53 -8.45
CA SER A 132 -23.29 40.98 -9.54
C SER A 132 -22.28 39.91 -9.94
N LEU A 133 -22.21 39.56 -11.23
CA LEU A 133 -21.19 38.65 -11.77
C LEU A 133 -19.75 39.21 -11.63
N GLY A 134 -19.62 40.52 -11.40
CA GLY A 134 -18.35 41.21 -11.15
C GLY A 134 -18.04 41.44 -9.68
N ALA A 135 -18.77 40.82 -8.74
CA ALA A 135 -18.49 40.95 -7.31
C ALA A 135 -17.02 40.60 -6.99
N ALA A 136 -16.34 41.45 -6.22
CA ALA A 136 -14.96 41.20 -5.80
C ALA A 136 -14.91 40.10 -4.73
N LEU A 137 -13.89 39.24 -4.75
CA LEU A 137 -13.74 38.14 -3.78
C LEU A 137 -13.76 38.64 -2.33
N SER A 138 -13.12 39.78 -2.07
CA SER A 138 -13.10 40.44 -0.75
C SER A 138 -14.47 40.86 -0.21
N SER A 139 -15.47 40.97 -1.09
CA SER A 139 -16.86 41.28 -0.72
C SER A 139 -17.72 40.04 -0.50
N VAL A 140 -17.21 38.85 -0.82
CA VAL A 140 -17.96 37.59 -0.64
C VAL A 140 -17.90 37.17 0.82
N ALA A 141 -19.05 36.81 1.38
CA ALA A 141 -19.15 36.35 2.76
C ALA A 141 -18.28 35.11 3.01
N GLY A 142 -17.58 35.08 4.14
CA GLY A 142 -16.75 33.95 4.52
C GLY A 142 -15.52 33.73 3.63
N GLN A 143 -15.10 34.72 2.85
CA GLN A 143 -13.84 34.64 2.11
C GLN A 143 -12.66 34.47 3.07
N ASP A 144 -11.72 33.60 2.68
CA ASP A 144 -10.45 33.37 3.37
C ASP A 144 -9.29 33.82 2.49
N SER A 145 -8.70 34.97 2.81
CA SER A 145 -7.57 35.53 2.07
C SER A 145 -6.23 34.89 2.46
N SER A 146 -6.20 34.05 3.50
CA SER A 146 -4.99 33.33 3.91
C SER A 146 -4.81 32.02 3.15
N LEU A 147 -5.87 31.50 2.54
CA LEU A 147 -5.86 30.27 1.76
C LEU A 147 -5.84 30.59 0.25
N SER A 148 -4.76 30.20 -0.43
CA SER A 148 -4.62 30.34 -1.88
C SER A 148 -4.19 29.02 -2.54
N SER A 149 -4.32 28.93 -3.85
CA SER A 149 -3.93 27.72 -4.60
C SER A 149 -2.46 27.34 -4.40
N THR A 150 -1.57 28.32 -4.21
CA THR A 150 -0.14 28.09 -3.92
C THR A 150 0.15 27.73 -2.46
N ALA A 151 -0.72 28.12 -1.53
CA ALA A 151 -0.56 27.85 -0.10
C ALA A 151 -1.32 26.58 0.35
N TYR A 152 -2.18 26.05 -0.49
CA TYR A 152 -3.00 24.90 -0.18
C TYR A 152 -2.18 23.61 -0.20
N SER A 153 -2.08 22.96 0.96
CA SER A 153 -1.50 21.62 1.10
C SER A 153 -2.64 20.62 1.30
N PRO A 154 -2.98 19.80 0.30
CA PRO A 154 -4.01 18.78 0.45
C PRO A 154 -3.56 17.68 1.45
N PRO A 155 -4.47 16.98 2.12
CA PRO A 155 -4.14 15.78 2.92
C PRO A 155 -3.74 14.60 2.03
N GLU A 156 -2.81 13.75 2.52
CA GLU A 156 -2.28 12.61 1.74
C GLU A 156 -3.36 11.57 1.43
N PRO A 157 -3.41 11.02 0.20
CA PRO A 157 -4.37 9.97 -0.13
C PRO A 157 -4.10 8.69 0.67
N ALA A 158 -5.15 8.05 1.19
CA ALA A 158 -5.03 6.83 1.99
C ALA A 158 -5.70 5.62 1.30
N GLY A 159 -5.00 4.99 0.36
CA GLY A 159 -5.40 3.68 -0.21
C GLY A 159 -6.63 3.72 -1.12
N ASN A 160 -6.97 4.87 -1.67
CA ASN A 160 -8.16 5.07 -2.51
C ASN A 160 -7.96 4.59 -3.96
N LYS A 161 -9.09 4.34 -4.65
CA LYS A 161 -9.11 3.88 -6.05
C LYS A 161 -9.79 4.90 -6.96
N LEU A 162 -9.03 5.46 -7.87
CA LEU A 162 -9.51 6.28 -8.98
C LEU A 162 -9.81 5.38 -10.18
N ARG A 163 -10.96 5.59 -10.83
CA ARG A 163 -11.28 4.95 -12.11
C ARG A 163 -11.44 6.01 -13.18
N ALA A 164 -10.61 5.94 -14.22
CA ALA A 164 -10.62 6.86 -15.34
C ALA A 164 -11.14 6.16 -16.60
N PHE A 165 -12.12 6.77 -17.26
CA PHE A 165 -12.67 6.28 -18.51
C PHE A 165 -12.57 7.38 -19.57
N ALA A 166 -11.89 7.08 -20.67
CA ALA A 166 -11.84 7.97 -21.81
C ALA A 166 -12.89 7.60 -22.85
N SER A 167 -13.35 8.61 -23.57
CA SER A 167 -14.14 8.46 -24.78
C SER A 167 -13.78 9.60 -25.73
N THR A 168 -13.61 9.29 -27.01
CA THR A 168 -13.32 10.31 -28.02
C THR A 168 -14.10 10.02 -29.28
N THR A 169 -14.54 11.10 -29.94
CA THR A 169 -15.05 11.05 -31.32
C THR A 169 -13.99 11.48 -32.32
N SER A 170 -12.79 11.84 -31.86
CA SER A 170 -11.67 12.21 -32.72
C SER A 170 -11.23 11.03 -33.58
N ALA A 171 -10.92 11.33 -34.84
CA ALA A 171 -10.32 10.37 -35.75
C ALA A 171 -8.82 10.17 -35.49
N THR A 172 -8.16 11.11 -34.80
CA THR A 172 -6.69 11.18 -34.74
C THR A 172 -6.12 11.25 -33.32
N THR A 173 -6.92 11.62 -32.32
CA THR A 173 -6.42 11.99 -30.98
C THR A 173 -7.09 11.13 -29.93
N GLY A 174 -6.29 10.44 -29.11
CA GLY A 174 -6.76 9.73 -27.93
C GLY A 174 -6.83 10.61 -26.69
N ALA A 175 -6.81 9.98 -25.53
CA ALA A 175 -6.80 10.63 -24.24
C ALA A 175 -5.40 10.69 -23.65
N THR A 176 -4.98 11.89 -23.24
CA THR A 176 -3.97 12.03 -22.20
C THR A 176 -4.66 11.90 -20.84
N PHE A 177 -4.36 10.87 -20.06
CA PHE A 177 -4.89 10.73 -18.71
C PHE A 177 -4.11 11.59 -17.74
N ALA A 178 -4.80 12.10 -16.73
CA ALA A 178 -4.19 12.86 -15.68
C ALA A 178 -3.12 12.02 -14.96
N MET A 179 -2.08 12.66 -14.46
CA MET A 179 -1.02 11.96 -13.74
C MET A 179 -1.62 11.21 -12.55
N ALA A 180 -1.26 9.93 -12.42
CA ALA A 180 -1.62 9.17 -11.22
C ALA A 180 -0.85 9.71 -10.02
N GLU A 181 -1.51 9.94 -8.89
CA GLU A 181 -0.86 10.45 -7.67
C GLU A 181 -0.16 9.35 -6.87
N GLU A 182 0.91 9.75 -6.17
CA GLU A 182 1.59 8.90 -5.18
C GLU A 182 0.58 8.44 -4.12
N GLY A 183 0.64 7.15 -3.74
CA GLY A 183 -0.28 6.58 -2.74
C GLY A 183 -1.71 6.32 -3.22
N GLN A 184 -2.09 6.72 -4.45
CA GLN A 184 -3.38 6.36 -5.07
C GLN A 184 -3.24 5.21 -6.07
N SER A 185 -4.32 4.44 -6.21
CA SER A 185 -4.47 3.42 -7.25
C SER A 185 -5.40 3.91 -8.36
N THR A 186 -4.90 4.03 -9.58
CA THR A 186 -5.67 4.49 -10.75
C THR A 186 -5.88 3.35 -11.72
N ILE A 187 -7.13 3.04 -12.03
CA ILE A 187 -7.51 2.08 -13.06
C ILE A 187 -7.98 2.86 -14.29
N ILE A 188 -7.33 2.61 -15.43
CA ILE A 188 -7.53 3.37 -16.65
C ILE A 188 -8.22 2.52 -17.70
N THR A 189 -9.21 3.12 -18.36
CA THR A 189 -9.86 2.58 -19.56
C THR A 189 -9.76 3.62 -20.67
N GLY A 190 -9.05 3.26 -21.74
CA GLY A 190 -8.66 4.13 -22.85
C GLY A 190 -9.69 4.24 -23.98
N THR A 191 -9.21 4.62 -25.15
CA THR A 191 -9.95 4.81 -26.39
C THR A 191 -9.42 3.91 -27.50
N SER A 192 -9.95 4.04 -28.72
CA SER A 192 -9.39 3.33 -29.88
C SER A 192 -8.31 4.14 -30.62
N ARG A 193 -7.73 5.12 -29.95
CA ARG A 193 -6.68 6.01 -30.45
C ARG A 193 -5.54 5.98 -29.46
N ILE A 194 -4.38 6.47 -29.90
CA ILE A 194 -3.19 6.58 -29.05
C ILE A 194 -3.51 7.46 -27.84
N ASP A 195 -3.60 6.80 -26.70
CA ASP A 195 -3.73 7.39 -25.39
C ASP A 195 -2.34 7.57 -24.76
N LYS A 196 -2.26 8.47 -23.78
CA LYS A 196 -1.05 8.76 -23.02
C LYS A 196 -1.33 8.64 -21.54
N VAL A 197 -0.49 7.93 -20.81
CA VAL A 197 -0.58 7.76 -19.36
C VAL A 197 0.75 8.14 -18.73
N TYR A 198 0.73 9.03 -17.74
CA TYR A 198 1.92 9.42 -16.99
C TYR A 198 1.81 8.94 -15.55
N VAL A 199 2.81 8.19 -15.12
CA VAL A 199 2.87 7.57 -13.80
C VAL A 199 3.84 8.36 -12.93
N LYS A 200 3.34 9.10 -11.93
CA LYS A 200 4.21 9.74 -10.93
C LYS A 200 4.94 8.66 -10.14
N ALA A 201 6.13 9.02 -9.66
CA ALA A 201 6.91 8.12 -8.83
C ALA A 201 6.11 7.70 -7.57
N GLY A 202 6.09 6.41 -7.24
CA GLY A 202 5.31 5.90 -6.09
C GLY A 202 3.79 5.72 -6.34
N ALA A 203 3.28 6.03 -7.53
CA ALA A 203 1.87 5.83 -7.88
C ALA A 203 1.55 4.38 -8.27
N GLN A 204 0.28 3.98 -8.14
CA GLN A 204 -0.18 2.68 -8.63
C GLN A 204 -1.15 2.84 -9.80
N VAL A 205 -0.88 2.17 -10.93
CA VAL A 205 -1.64 2.31 -12.17
C VAL A 205 -1.95 0.95 -12.79
N ASP A 206 -3.21 0.72 -13.13
CA ASP A 206 -3.67 -0.38 -13.97
C ASP A 206 -4.09 0.17 -15.34
N ALA A 207 -3.21 0.01 -16.32
CA ALA A 207 -3.34 0.48 -17.69
C ALA A 207 -3.58 -0.68 -18.68
N ARG A 208 -4.14 -1.81 -18.23
CA ARG A 208 -4.40 -2.96 -19.12
C ARG A 208 -5.47 -2.71 -20.17
N ASN A 209 -6.37 -1.76 -19.93
CA ASN A 209 -7.57 -1.54 -20.75
C ASN A 209 -7.49 -0.25 -21.57
N LEU A 210 -6.31 0.10 -22.10
CA LEU A 210 -6.17 1.26 -22.99
C LEU A 210 -6.81 1.04 -24.38
N PHE A 211 -7.08 -0.22 -24.73
CA PHE A 211 -7.72 -0.66 -25.97
C PHE A 211 -6.83 -0.53 -27.21
N ALA A 212 -7.21 0.25 -28.22
CA ALA A 212 -6.59 0.17 -29.54
C ALA A 212 -5.68 1.36 -29.77
N GLY A 213 -4.55 1.12 -30.41
CA GLY A 213 -3.50 2.13 -30.52
C GLY A 213 -2.20 1.50 -30.07
N GLU A 214 -1.10 2.14 -30.39
CA GLU A 214 0.12 1.92 -29.62
C GLU A 214 0.11 3.00 -28.55
N ASP A 215 -0.50 2.70 -27.41
CA ASP A 215 -0.65 3.69 -26.34
C ASP A 215 0.70 3.95 -25.68
N GLN A 216 0.88 5.14 -25.09
CA GLN A 216 2.16 5.59 -24.58
C GLN A 216 2.08 5.71 -23.06
N ILE A 217 2.80 4.86 -22.34
CA ILE A 217 2.84 4.88 -20.87
C ILE A 217 4.22 5.35 -20.43
N TYR A 218 4.26 6.45 -19.67
CA TYR A 218 5.48 7.08 -19.21
C TYR A 218 5.71 6.77 -17.73
N LEU A 219 6.84 6.13 -17.47
CA LEU A 219 7.36 5.81 -16.15
C LEU A 219 8.55 6.73 -15.85
N THR A 220 8.73 7.07 -14.58
CA THR A 220 9.75 8.05 -14.17
C THR A 220 11.09 7.42 -13.80
N GLY A 221 11.16 6.09 -13.66
CA GLY A 221 12.40 5.37 -13.37
C GLY A 221 13.15 4.89 -14.60
N ASN A 222 14.40 4.50 -14.37
CA ASN A 222 15.19 3.75 -15.34
C ASN A 222 14.64 2.32 -15.47
N TRP A 223 14.93 1.64 -16.57
CA TRP A 223 14.56 0.26 -16.81
C TRP A 223 14.91 -0.62 -15.61
N LEU A 224 16.18 -0.61 -15.20
CA LEU A 224 16.68 -1.47 -14.12
C LEU A 224 16.11 -1.15 -12.73
N ASP A 225 15.42 -0.03 -12.55
CA ASP A 225 14.75 0.29 -11.27
C ASP A 225 13.54 -0.61 -11.02
N TYR A 226 12.95 -1.18 -12.09
CA TYR A 226 11.70 -1.94 -12.00
C TYR A 226 11.94 -3.45 -12.00
N THR A 227 11.35 -4.09 -11.00
CA THR A 227 11.06 -5.53 -11.03
C THR A 227 9.91 -5.79 -12.01
N ARG A 228 9.93 -6.91 -12.72
CA ARG A 228 8.96 -7.25 -13.77
C ARG A 228 8.43 -8.66 -13.56
N SER A 229 7.13 -8.84 -13.74
CA SER A 229 6.47 -10.14 -13.56
C SER A 229 5.20 -10.25 -14.39
N LEU A 230 4.79 -11.45 -14.79
CA LEU A 230 3.43 -11.68 -15.31
C LEU A 230 2.43 -11.97 -14.19
N THR A 231 1.23 -11.40 -14.28
CA THR A 231 0.10 -11.73 -13.38
C THR A 231 -0.49 -13.09 -13.72
N GLU A 232 -0.87 -13.89 -12.73
CA GLU A 232 -1.38 -15.27 -12.92
C GLU A 232 -2.69 -15.38 -13.75
N ILE A 233 -3.59 -14.39 -13.66
CA ILE A 233 -4.95 -14.51 -14.23
C ILE A 233 -5.03 -14.00 -15.67
N SER A 234 -4.34 -12.89 -16.00
CA SER A 234 -4.40 -12.26 -17.32
C SER A 234 -3.10 -12.31 -18.11
N GLY A 235 -2.02 -12.84 -17.52
CA GLY A 235 -0.67 -12.80 -18.10
C GLY A 235 -0.14 -11.38 -18.32
N ALA A 236 -0.77 -10.35 -17.72
CA ALA A 236 -0.40 -8.94 -17.85
C ALA A 236 0.97 -8.70 -17.21
N ILE A 237 1.73 -7.73 -17.74
CA ILE A 237 3.04 -7.40 -17.17
C ILE A 237 2.83 -6.40 -16.02
N THR A 238 3.40 -6.70 -14.86
CA THR A 238 3.48 -5.80 -13.71
C THR A 238 4.92 -5.32 -13.56
N PHE A 239 5.11 -4.00 -13.52
CA PHE A 239 6.33 -3.31 -13.16
C PHE A 239 6.21 -2.80 -11.73
N THR A 240 7.19 -3.08 -10.87
CA THR A 240 7.17 -2.63 -9.47
C THR A 240 8.54 -2.09 -9.05
N ARG A 241 8.54 -0.95 -8.35
CA ARG A 241 9.71 -0.43 -7.63
C ARG A 241 9.27 0.27 -6.33
N THR A 242 10.21 0.51 -5.42
CA THR A 242 9.95 1.33 -4.22
C THR A 242 10.47 2.74 -4.46
N VAL A 243 9.65 3.74 -4.16
CA VAL A 243 10.03 5.16 -4.18
C VAL A 243 9.57 5.80 -2.87
N ASN A 244 10.47 6.46 -2.13
CA ASN A 244 10.13 7.16 -0.88
C ASN A 244 9.32 6.33 0.15
N GLY A 245 9.52 5.01 0.17
CA GLY A 245 8.76 4.09 1.04
C GLY A 245 7.38 3.68 0.50
N ALA A 246 6.93 4.26 -0.62
CA ALA A 246 5.73 3.84 -1.35
C ALA A 246 6.06 2.83 -2.45
N THR A 247 5.15 1.89 -2.70
CA THR A 247 5.24 0.96 -3.83
C THR A 247 4.66 1.61 -5.09
N GLU A 248 5.53 1.91 -6.04
CA GLU A 248 5.10 2.21 -7.41
C GLU A 248 4.78 0.90 -8.13
N ARG A 249 3.57 0.79 -8.68
CA ARG A 249 3.11 -0.41 -9.39
C ARG A 249 2.40 -0.04 -10.68
N VAL A 250 2.91 -0.50 -11.81
CA VAL A 250 2.29 -0.28 -13.13
C VAL A 250 1.94 -1.61 -13.76
N ILE A 251 0.66 -1.82 -14.07
CA ILE A 251 0.17 -3.04 -14.73
C ILE A 251 -0.23 -2.68 -16.16
N VAL A 252 0.34 -3.39 -17.14
CA VAL A 252 0.07 -3.20 -18.57
C VAL A 252 -0.31 -4.51 -19.24
N SER A 253 -0.96 -4.41 -20.38
CA SER A 253 -1.21 -5.57 -21.24
C SER A 253 0.10 -6.24 -21.65
N ASN A 254 0.03 -7.53 -22.00
CA ASN A 254 1.21 -8.32 -22.36
C ASN A 254 1.47 -8.40 -23.87
N GLY A 255 0.86 -7.52 -24.66
CA GLY A 255 1.04 -7.51 -26.11
C GLY A 255 0.51 -8.72 -26.87
N ALA A 256 -0.25 -9.61 -26.21
CA ALA A 256 -0.76 -10.83 -26.83
C ALA A 256 -1.71 -10.56 -28.00
N THR A 257 -2.40 -9.42 -27.97
CA THR A 257 -3.22 -8.90 -29.07
C THR A 257 -2.71 -7.53 -29.50
N SER A 258 -3.10 -7.08 -30.69
CA SER A 258 -2.79 -5.72 -31.16
C SER A 258 -3.40 -4.61 -30.29
N PHE A 259 -4.40 -4.93 -29.45
CA PHE A 259 -5.03 -4.01 -28.48
C PHE A 259 -4.28 -3.94 -27.13
N GLY A 260 -3.10 -4.54 -27.04
CA GLY A 260 -2.30 -4.47 -25.82
C GLY A 260 -0.83 -4.30 -26.11
N ARG A 261 -0.49 -3.87 -27.34
CA ARG A 261 0.87 -3.62 -27.80
C ARG A 261 1.15 -2.13 -27.67
N ASP A 262 1.36 -1.73 -26.44
CA ASP A 262 1.65 -0.36 -26.06
C ASP A 262 3.16 -0.12 -26.00
N ARG A 263 3.55 1.15 -25.98
CA ARG A 263 4.93 1.58 -25.79
C ARG A 263 5.11 2.12 -24.38
N LEU A 264 6.08 1.57 -23.66
CA LEU A 264 6.44 2.06 -22.34
C LEU A 264 7.71 2.90 -22.44
N HIS A 265 7.70 4.10 -21.87
CA HIS A 265 8.83 5.01 -21.80
C HIS A 265 9.37 5.01 -20.38
N PHE A 266 10.67 4.76 -20.26
CA PHE A 266 11.44 4.83 -19.03
C PHE A 266 12.39 6.03 -19.14
N ALA A 267 12.99 6.44 -18.02
CA ALA A 267 13.94 7.56 -18.01
C ALA A 267 15.18 7.29 -18.90
N ASP A 268 15.55 6.02 -19.11
CA ASP A 268 16.74 5.57 -19.83
C ASP A 268 16.44 4.84 -21.15
N GLY A 269 15.19 4.74 -21.59
CA GLY A 269 14.85 4.08 -22.85
C GLY A 269 13.38 3.74 -23.02
N GLN A 270 13.08 2.92 -24.03
CA GLN A 270 11.72 2.54 -24.38
C GLN A 270 11.57 1.03 -24.49
N MET A 271 10.46 0.50 -23.98
CA MET A 271 10.06 -0.89 -24.19
C MET A 271 8.96 -0.98 -25.25
N SER A 272 9.08 -1.97 -26.12
CA SER A 272 8.09 -2.35 -27.12
C SER A 272 7.92 -3.87 -27.16
N PHE A 273 6.77 -4.33 -27.63
CA PHE A 273 6.50 -5.76 -27.77
C PHE A 273 7.15 -6.33 -29.03
N ASN A 274 7.89 -7.43 -28.91
CA ASN A 274 8.34 -8.19 -30.07
C ASN A 274 7.13 -8.93 -30.69
N THR A 275 7.17 -9.28 -31.97
CA THR A 275 6.12 -10.11 -32.59
C THR A 275 6.09 -11.50 -31.94
N LEU A 276 5.22 -11.68 -30.93
CA LEU A 276 4.79 -12.93 -30.32
C LEU A 276 5.67 -14.16 -30.58
N SER A 277 6.59 -14.49 -29.66
CA SER A 277 6.86 -15.90 -29.38
C SER A 277 6.25 -16.25 -28.03
N GLN A 278 5.00 -16.74 -28.03
CA GLN A 278 4.59 -17.65 -26.96
C GLN A 278 5.43 -18.92 -27.14
N GLY A 279 6.61 -18.94 -26.53
CA GLY A 279 7.48 -20.10 -26.57
C GLY A 279 6.95 -21.18 -25.65
N ASN A 280 5.95 -21.93 -26.08
CA ASN A 280 5.74 -23.26 -25.53
C ASN A 280 6.82 -24.18 -26.14
N THR A 281 8.01 -24.23 -25.55
CA THR A 281 9.11 -25.06 -26.03
C THR A 281 9.62 -25.96 -24.92
N GLY A 282 9.01 -27.15 -24.80
CA GLY A 282 9.67 -28.35 -24.27
C GLY A 282 9.54 -28.62 -22.77
N SER A 283 8.81 -29.70 -22.44
CA SER A 283 9.00 -30.59 -21.29
C SER A 283 9.02 -30.04 -19.84
N ASN A 284 8.74 -28.76 -19.57
CA ASN A 284 8.49 -28.28 -18.21
C ASN A 284 7.17 -27.47 -18.14
N PRO A 285 6.11 -27.93 -17.45
CA PRO A 285 4.79 -27.34 -17.52
C PRO A 285 4.60 -26.04 -16.68
N SER A 286 5.62 -25.21 -16.45
CA SER A 286 5.55 -24.17 -15.39
C SER A 286 5.93 -22.71 -15.70
N THR A 287 6.24 -22.24 -16.92
CA THR A 287 6.60 -20.80 -17.09
C THR A 287 6.03 -20.17 -18.35
N ALA A 288 4.90 -19.46 -18.24
CA ALA A 288 4.50 -18.53 -19.29
C ALA A 288 5.52 -17.38 -19.35
N ARG A 289 5.92 -16.99 -20.55
CA ARG A 289 6.88 -15.90 -20.80
C ARG A 289 6.39 -14.98 -21.91
N VAL A 290 6.75 -13.70 -21.82
CA VAL A 290 6.46 -12.67 -22.82
C VAL A 290 7.79 -12.04 -23.24
N GLN A 291 8.14 -12.20 -24.51
CA GLN A 291 9.33 -11.58 -25.06
C GLN A 291 9.06 -10.11 -25.41
N ILE A 292 9.93 -9.23 -24.94
CA ILE A 292 9.89 -7.78 -25.14
C ILE A 292 11.21 -7.29 -25.74
N VAL A 293 11.22 -6.05 -26.21
CA VAL A 293 12.42 -5.35 -26.64
C VAL A 293 12.55 -4.06 -25.83
N PHE A 294 13.64 -3.91 -25.10
CA PHE A 294 14.02 -2.64 -24.50
C PHE A 294 15.09 -1.97 -25.36
N THR A 295 14.89 -0.71 -25.70
CA THR A 295 15.84 0.11 -26.46
C THR A 295 16.32 1.24 -25.56
N PRO A 296 17.53 1.14 -24.98
CA PRO A 296 18.10 2.24 -24.22
C PRO A 296 18.35 3.46 -25.10
N ASN A 297 18.35 4.66 -24.53
CA ASN A 297 18.47 5.92 -25.27
C ASN A 297 19.75 6.03 -26.11
N ASP A 298 20.83 5.38 -25.68
CA ASP A 298 22.18 5.48 -26.22
C ASP A 298 22.75 4.14 -26.72
N ASN A 299 21.96 3.07 -26.69
CA ASN A 299 22.42 1.71 -27.00
C ASN A 299 21.48 0.95 -27.95
N ALA A 300 21.98 -0.14 -28.52
CA ALA A 300 21.20 -1.00 -29.41
C ALA A 300 20.06 -1.73 -28.66
N PRO A 301 18.94 -2.03 -29.33
CA PRO A 301 17.83 -2.78 -28.76
C PRO A 301 18.27 -4.12 -28.14
N GLN A 302 17.74 -4.42 -26.96
CA GLN A 302 17.96 -5.63 -26.19
C GLN A 302 16.65 -6.42 -26.14
N THR A 303 16.72 -7.72 -26.43
CA THR A 303 15.57 -8.62 -26.27
C THR A 303 15.59 -9.24 -24.88
N GLU A 304 14.47 -9.17 -24.16
CA GLU A 304 14.32 -9.74 -22.83
C GLU A 304 13.05 -10.61 -22.75
N ASP A 305 13.06 -11.60 -21.86
CA ASP A 305 11.88 -12.40 -21.52
C ASP A 305 11.35 -11.95 -20.15
N VAL A 306 10.06 -11.60 -20.10
CA VAL A 306 9.33 -11.38 -18.85
C VAL A 306 8.60 -12.66 -18.49
N GLU A 307 8.90 -13.23 -17.33
CA GLU A 307 8.35 -14.51 -16.88
C GLU A 307 7.19 -14.30 -15.88
N VAL A 308 6.30 -15.29 -15.75
CA VAL A 308 5.39 -15.36 -14.59
C VAL A 308 6.25 -15.30 -13.36
N SER A 309 6.00 -14.34 -12.47
CA SER A 309 6.60 -14.38 -11.15
C SER A 309 5.88 -15.49 -10.39
N THR A 310 6.37 -16.70 -10.60
CA THR A 310 6.42 -17.68 -9.56
C THR A 310 7.72 -17.37 -8.84
N ASN A 311 7.79 -16.28 -8.05
CA ASN A 311 8.67 -16.39 -6.91
C ASN A 311 7.93 -17.41 -6.04
N PRO A 312 8.36 -18.68 -5.98
CA PRO A 312 7.77 -19.57 -5.00
C PRO A 312 7.87 -18.85 -3.66
N SER A 313 6.83 -19.00 -2.82
CA SER A 313 6.90 -18.50 -1.45
C SER A 313 8.29 -18.80 -0.91
N GLN A 314 8.97 -17.73 -0.51
CA GLN A 314 10.32 -17.89 0.00
C GLN A 314 10.25 -18.56 1.37
N VAL A 315 9.10 -18.59 2.05
CA VAL A 315 8.94 -19.31 3.32
C VAL A 315 8.81 -20.81 3.08
N GLN A 316 9.91 -21.56 3.26
CA GLN A 316 9.90 -23.02 3.15
C GLN A 316 9.30 -23.70 4.39
N ASP A 317 9.60 -23.15 5.57
CA ASP A 317 9.20 -23.75 6.84
C ASP A 317 9.16 -22.71 7.95
N MET A 318 8.31 -22.96 8.94
CA MET A 318 8.23 -22.20 10.17
C MET A 318 8.44 -23.13 11.36
N ALA A 319 9.64 -23.08 11.92
CA ALA A 319 10.02 -23.89 13.07
C ALA A 319 10.08 -23.05 14.35
N VAL A 320 9.81 -23.66 15.50
CA VAL A 320 10.07 -23.06 16.80
C VAL A 320 11.35 -23.66 17.38
N ASP A 321 12.37 -22.81 17.57
CA ASP A 321 13.59 -23.14 18.29
C ASP A 321 13.44 -22.71 19.75
N LEU A 322 13.76 -23.62 20.66
CA LEU A 322 13.47 -23.49 22.07
C LEU A 322 14.77 -23.35 22.82
N ARG A 323 15.20 -22.11 23.01
CA ARG A 323 16.37 -21.80 23.85
C ARG A 323 15.94 -21.87 25.32
N ARG A 324 16.02 -23.06 25.90
CA ARG A 324 15.67 -23.35 27.29
C ARG A 324 16.67 -22.74 28.28
N SER A 325 16.15 -22.13 29.34
CA SER A 325 16.62 -22.45 30.69
C SER A 325 15.73 -23.59 31.22
N MET A 326 16.33 -24.61 31.85
CA MET A 326 15.94 -26.03 31.88
C MET A 326 14.62 -26.40 32.62
N THR A 327 14.09 -27.61 32.31
CA THR A 327 12.84 -28.24 32.83
C THR A 327 13.14 -29.41 33.77
N PRO A 328 12.25 -29.76 34.72
CA PRO A 328 11.54 -31.08 34.65
C PRO A 328 10.06 -31.04 35.17
N GLY A 329 9.00 -31.64 34.61
CA GLY A 329 8.81 -32.54 33.48
C GLY A 329 7.35 -32.53 32.93
N SER A 330 7.16 -33.27 31.83
CA SER A 330 6.00 -33.40 30.92
C SER A 330 5.25 -32.11 30.56
N GLY A 331 5.70 -31.49 29.45
CA GLY A 331 4.85 -30.77 28.51
C GLY A 331 4.28 -29.43 28.98
N GLY A 332 5.10 -28.39 29.01
CA GLY A 332 4.57 -27.03 28.92
C GLY A 332 5.55 -25.86 28.99
N TRP A 333 5.09 -24.70 28.51
CA TRP A 333 5.79 -23.41 28.57
C TRP A 333 5.31 -22.60 29.77
N TYR A 334 6.21 -21.85 30.39
CA TYR A 334 5.96 -21.05 31.59
C TYR A 334 6.23 -19.57 31.33
N SER A 335 5.67 -18.69 32.17
CA SER A 335 5.99 -17.27 32.11
C SER A 335 7.50 -17.05 32.22
N GLY A 336 8.01 -16.07 31.47
CA GLY A 336 9.45 -15.78 31.38
C GLY A 336 10.22 -16.67 30.41
N ASN A 337 9.61 -17.73 29.85
CA ASN A 337 10.24 -18.47 28.76
C ASN A 337 10.27 -17.62 27.48
N VAL A 338 11.40 -17.66 26.78
CA VAL A 338 11.54 -17.05 25.46
C VAL A 338 11.35 -18.12 24.39
N LEU A 339 10.31 -17.97 23.58
CA LEU A 339 10.07 -18.78 22.39
C LEU A 339 10.72 -18.07 21.21
N VAL A 340 11.56 -18.79 20.44
CA VAL A 340 12.16 -18.26 19.22
C VAL A 340 11.51 -18.94 18.01
N PHE A 341 10.95 -18.15 17.12
CA PHE A 341 10.34 -18.61 15.88
C PHE A 341 11.35 -18.36 14.76
N SER A 342 11.65 -19.40 13.99
CA SER A 342 12.55 -19.34 12.84
C SER A 342 11.72 -19.53 11.58
N VAL A 343 11.66 -18.48 10.76
CA VAL A 343 11.09 -18.52 9.41
C VAL A 343 12.23 -18.89 8.46
N SER A 344 12.23 -20.11 7.95
CA SER A 344 13.23 -20.60 7.01
C SER A 344 12.88 -20.17 5.60
N LEU A 345 13.86 -19.62 4.88
CA LEU A 345 13.69 -19.08 3.54
C LEU A 345 14.33 -19.97 2.47
N ALA A 346 13.74 -20.00 1.27
CA ALA A 346 14.24 -20.76 0.13
C ALA A 346 15.49 -20.14 -0.50
N GLU A 347 15.56 -18.82 -0.45
CA GLU A 347 16.70 -18.04 -0.90
C GLU A 347 17.11 -17.05 0.20
N ALA A 348 18.37 -16.59 0.15
CA ALA A 348 18.87 -15.60 1.08
C ALA A 348 18.19 -14.24 0.83
N VAL A 349 17.90 -13.50 1.90
CA VAL A 349 17.29 -12.17 1.85
C VAL A 349 18.11 -11.13 2.63
N ASN A 350 17.93 -9.87 2.26
CA ASN A 350 18.34 -8.71 3.03
C ASN A 350 17.11 -8.08 3.67
N ILE A 351 17.20 -7.77 4.96
CA ILE A 351 16.14 -7.14 5.75
C ILE A 351 16.52 -5.69 6.01
N ASP A 352 15.70 -4.76 5.54
CA ASP A 352 15.80 -3.33 5.83
C ASP A 352 14.74 -2.95 6.87
N THR A 353 15.19 -2.51 8.05
CA THR A 353 14.34 -2.13 9.18
C THR A 353 14.22 -0.61 9.36
N THR A 354 14.73 0.20 8.42
CA THR A 354 14.71 1.67 8.52
C THR A 354 13.29 2.24 8.62
N GLY A 355 12.31 1.63 7.93
CA GLY A 355 10.90 2.02 7.98
C GLY A 355 10.08 1.40 9.12
N GLY A 356 10.68 0.49 9.90
CA GLY A 356 10.05 -0.17 11.04
C GLY A 356 10.51 -1.61 11.21
N GLN A 357 9.92 -2.33 12.19
CA GLN A 357 10.36 -3.68 12.55
C GLN A 357 9.31 -4.75 12.21
N PRO A 358 9.70 -5.83 11.51
CA PRO A 358 8.80 -6.95 11.26
C PRO A 358 8.30 -7.57 12.56
N ARG A 359 7.07 -8.09 12.56
CA ARG A 359 6.49 -8.85 13.66
C ARG A 359 5.75 -10.07 13.14
N LEU A 360 5.75 -11.13 13.92
CA LEU A 360 5.04 -12.36 13.60
C LEU A 360 3.81 -12.51 14.49
N ALA A 361 2.62 -12.59 13.88
CA ALA A 361 1.39 -12.86 14.61
C ALA A 361 1.34 -14.31 15.06
N LEU A 362 1.09 -14.51 16.35
CA LEU A 362 0.94 -15.81 16.99
C LEU A 362 -0.47 -15.95 17.51
N ARG A 363 -1.08 -17.11 17.27
CA ARG A 363 -2.40 -17.47 17.78
C ARG A 363 -2.25 -18.37 19.01
N LEU A 364 -2.57 -17.84 20.18
CA LEU A 364 -2.68 -18.55 21.46
C LEU A 364 -4.15 -18.86 21.73
N GLY A 365 -4.59 -20.04 21.29
CA GLY A 365 -6.01 -20.38 21.19
C GLY A 365 -6.81 -19.40 20.33
N GLU A 366 -7.66 -18.57 20.93
CA GLU A 366 -8.43 -17.54 20.20
C GLU A 366 -7.79 -16.14 20.24
N ARG A 367 -6.76 -15.96 21.06
CA ARG A 367 -6.08 -14.67 21.23
C ARG A 367 -4.90 -14.54 20.27
N THR A 368 -4.71 -13.35 19.71
CA THR A 368 -3.50 -13.01 18.95
C THR A 368 -2.51 -12.30 19.85
N VAL A 369 -1.26 -12.78 19.86
CA VAL A 369 -0.09 -12.09 20.43
C VAL A 369 0.96 -11.93 19.34
N TRP A 370 2.01 -11.17 19.62
CA TRP A 370 3.00 -10.80 18.61
C TRP A 370 4.40 -11.16 19.07
N ALA A 371 5.14 -11.90 18.24
CA ALA A 371 6.58 -12.08 18.39
C ALA A 371 7.33 -10.98 17.63
N ASP A 372 8.36 -10.44 18.26
CA ASP A 372 9.13 -9.32 17.74
C ASP A 372 10.34 -9.83 16.95
N TYR A 373 10.66 -9.19 15.82
CA TYR A 373 11.88 -9.47 15.07
C TYR A 373 13.12 -9.32 15.97
N SER A 374 14.05 -10.26 15.84
CA SER A 374 15.29 -10.27 16.61
C SER A 374 16.50 -10.31 15.69
N GLU A 375 17.05 -9.14 15.39
CA GLU A 375 18.28 -8.96 14.61
C GLU A 375 19.44 -9.79 15.16
N ALA A 376 19.63 -9.76 16.50
CA ALA A 376 20.69 -10.50 17.18
C ALA A 376 20.62 -12.02 16.99
N LEU A 377 19.41 -12.57 16.76
CA LEU A 377 19.20 -14.01 16.56
C LEU A 377 19.21 -14.38 15.06
N THR A 378 18.81 -13.45 14.20
CA THR A 378 18.80 -13.58 12.74
C THR A 378 20.22 -13.56 12.17
N GLY A 379 21.12 -12.78 12.78
CA GLY A 379 22.54 -12.72 12.40
C GLY A 379 22.83 -11.70 11.28
N GLN A 380 24.10 -11.27 11.20
CA GLN A 380 24.67 -10.35 10.19
C GLN A 380 23.83 -9.11 9.85
N GLY A 381 23.19 -8.47 10.85
CA GLY A 381 22.41 -7.25 10.63
C GLY A 381 21.25 -7.42 9.64
N GLY A 382 20.72 -8.65 9.51
CA GLY A 382 19.67 -8.98 8.56
C GLY A 382 20.11 -9.08 7.10
N GLN A 383 21.41 -9.08 6.80
CA GLN A 383 21.94 -9.19 5.43
C GLN A 383 22.27 -10.64 5.07
N GLN A 384 21.92 -11.06 3.84
CA GLN A 384 22.21 -12.39 3.29
C GLN A 384 21.75 -13.54 4.19
N VAL A 385 20.58 -13.39 4.83
CA VAL A 385 20.04 -14.37 5.78
C VAL A 385 19.04 -15.32 5.12
N GLN A 386 19.09 -16.60 5.48
CA GLN A 386 18.11 -17.61 5.06
C GLN A 386 17.15 -18.01 6.19
N GLN A 387 17.26 -17.34 7.35
CA GLN A 387 16.36 -17.54 8.49
C GLN A 387 16.06 -16.21 9.14
N ILE A 388 14.79 -15.88 9.26
CA ILE A 388 14.34 -14.70 10.02
C ILE A 388 13.86 -15.17 11.38
N LYS A 389 14.41 -14.61 12.46
CA LYS A 389 14.08 -15.03 13.83
C LYS A 389 13.24 -13.99 14.56
N PHE A 390 12.15 -14.47 15.15
CA PHE A 390 11.26 -13.70 16.01
C PHE A 390 11.29 -14.25 17.42
N SER A 391 11.07 -13.41 18.42
CA SER A 391 11.04 -13.84 19.81
C SER A 391 9.76 -13.41 20.51
N TYR A 392 9.22 -14.30 21.35
CA TYR A 392 8.09 -14.02 22.23
C TYR A 392 8.42 -14.47 23.65
N THR A 393 8.29 -13.56 24.62
CA THR A 393 8.41 -13.92 26.03
C THR A 393 7.02 -14.27 26.57
N VAL A 394 6.85 -15.50 27.04
CA VAL A 394 5.59 -15.99 27.61
C VAL A 394 5.23 -15.16 28.84
N GLN A 395 4.02 -14.62 28.84
CA GLN A 395 3.48 -13.79 29.91
C GLN A 395 2.61 -14.62 30.86
N ALA A 396 2.41 -14.10 32.08
CA ALA A 396 1.42 -14.65 32.99
C ALA A 396 0.02 -14.60 32.34
N GLY A 397 -0.70 -15.72 32.34
CA GLY A 397 -2.02 -15.83 31.72
C GLY A 397 -2.03 -16.18 30.22
N ASP A 398 -0.89 -16.50 29.61
CA ASP A 398 -0.81 -17.06 28.25
C ASP A 398 -1.30 -18.51 28.14
N ALA A 399 -2.49 -18.82 28.64
CA ALA A 399 -3.06 -20.15 28.49
C ALA A 399 -3.41 -20.42 27.01
N ALA A 400 -2.91 -21.53 26.46
CA ALA A 400 -3.22 -21.97 25.10
C ALA A 400 -3.72 -23.42 25.07
N PRO A 401 -4.91 -23.70 25.64
CA PRO A 401 -5.44 -25.07 25.73
C PRO A 401 -5.69 -25.71 24.37
N THR A 402 -5.96 -24.90 23.34
CA THR A 402 -6.10 -25.34 21.94
C THR A 402 -4.79 -25.26 21.14
N GLY A 403 -3.68 -24.89 21.80
CA GLY A 403 -2.34 -24.81 21.24
C GLY A 403 -1.92 -23.43 20.74
N LEU A 404 -0.66 -23.35 20.32
CA LEU A 404 -0.04 -22.19 19.68
C LEU A 404 0.04 -22.48 18.17
N SER A 405 -0.34 -21.51 17.35
CA SER A 405 -0.25 -21.62 15.89
C SER A 405 0.17 -20.31 15.25
N VAL A 406 0.68 -20.42 14.03
CA VAL A 406 0.94 -19.28 13.17
C VAL A 406 -0.06 -19.35 12.03
N GLN A 407 -0.90 -18.32 11.87
CA GLN A 407 -1.92 -18.29 10.82
C GLN A 407 -1.26 -18.02 9.45
N ALA A 408 -1.97 -18.28 8.36
CA ALA A 408 -1.47 -17.94 7.04
C ALA A 408 -1.19 -16.43 6.95
N ASN A 409 -0.08 -16.06 6.31
CA ASN A 409 0.33 -14.66 6.12
C ASN A 409 0.41 -13.85 7.43
N ALA A 410 0.92 -14.48 8.49
CA ALA A 410 1.03 -13.88 9.83
C ALA A 410 2.20 -12.91 9.99
N LEU A 411 3.11 -12.83 9.02
CA LEU A 411 4.24 -11.92 9.03
C LEU A 411 3.79 -10.50 8.63
N SER A 412 3.88 -9.55 9.57
CA SER A 412 3.67 -8.13 9.32
C SER A 412 5.02 -7.43 9.19
N LEU A 413 5.23 -6.68 8.11
CA LEU A 413 6.49 -5.95 7.90
C LEU A 413 6.58 -4.64 8.69
N ASN A 414 5.45 -4.03 9.05
CA ASN A 414 5.38 -2.73 9.76
C ASN A 414 6.34 -1.67 9.21
N GLY A 415 6.43 -1.54 7.88
CA GLY A 415 7.32 -0.56 7.22
C GLY A 415 8.74 -1.07 6.90
N ALA A 416 9.13 -2.27 7.34
CA ALA A 416 10.35 -2.93 6.89
C ALA A 416 10.26 -3.42 5.43
N GLN A 417 11.41 -3.65 4.80
CA GLN A 417 11.51 -4.34 3.51
C GLN A 417 12.32 -5.63 3.63
N ILE A 418 11.91 -6.68 2.92
CA ILE A 418 12.66 -7.94 2.81
C ILE A 418 12.87 -8.21 1.33
N LEU A 419 14.14 -8.16 0.91
CA LEU A 419 14.54 -8.24 -0.48
C LEU A 419 15.37 -9.49 -0.72
N LEU A 420 15.17 -10.18 -1.84
CA LEU A 420 16.03 -11.26 -2.30
C LEU A 420 17.46 -10.74 -2.42
N SER A 421 18.39 -11.43 -1.77
CA SER A 421 19.79 -11.02 -1.69
C SER A 421 20.46 -10.93 -3.06
N ALA A 422 20.14 -11.87 -3.96
CA ALA A 422 20.75 -11.99 -5.28
C ALA A 422 20.22 -10.95 -6.27
N THR A 423 18.94 -10.56 -6.17
CA THR A 423 18.24 -9.77 -7.19
C THR A 423 17.73 -8.42 -6.71
N GLN A 424 17.78 -8.15 -5.39
CA GLN A 424 17.19 -6.99 -4.71
C GLN A 424 15.68 -6.83 -4.95
N GLN A 425 14.99 -7.88 -5.39
CA GLN A 425 13.53 -7.87 -5.56
C GLN A 425 12.81 -8.13 -4.24
N VAL A 426 11.57 -7.65 -4.08
CA VAL A 426 10.76 -7.93 -2.89
C VAL A 426 10.46 -9.43 -2.79
N ALA A 427 10.75 -10.02 -1.63
CA ALA A 427 10.47 -11.43 -1.38
C ALA A 427 8.96 -11.67 -1.20
N ASP A 428 8.42 -12.71 -1.84
CA ASP A 428 7.09 -13.22 -1.52
C ASP A 428 7.17 -14.05 -0.24
N LEU A 429 6.54 -13.55 0.82
CA LEU A 429 6.52 -14.15 2.15
C LEU A 429 5.16 -14.77 2.49
N THR A 430 4.29 -14.94 1.49
CA THR A 430 3.02 -15.65 1.69
C THR A 430 3.30 -17.05 2.20
N HIS A 431 2.57 -17.50 3.20
CA HIS A 431 2.81 -18.82 3.79
C HIS A 431 1.52 -19.43 4.29
N SER A 432 1.46 -20.75 4.28
CA SER A 432 0.33 -21.49 4.84
C SER A 432 0.27 -21.33 6.36
N ALA A 433 -0.89 -21.60 6.95
CA ALA A 433 -1.01 -21.68 8.39
C ALA A 433 -0.20 -22.90 8.88
N THR A 434 0.62 -22.67 9.91
CA THR A 434 1.41 -23.72 10.56
C THR A 434 0.86 -23.94 11.96
N ALA A 435 0.21 -25.09 12.14
CA ALA A 435 -0.09 -25.60 13.48
C ALA A 435 1.21 -26.11 14.08
N LEU A 436 1.63 -25.52 15.19
CA LEU A 436 2.79 -26.02 15.91
C LEU A 436 2.28 -27.15 16.83
N ALA A 437 2.93 -28.32 16.79
CA ALA A 437 2.38 -29.56 17.33
C ALA A 437 1.99 -29.44 18.82
N SER A 438 0.69 -29.61 19.09
CA SER A 438 0.05 -29.55 20.41
C SER A 438 0.59 -30.56 21.43
N SER A 439 1.27 -31.62 20.99
CA SER A 439 1.93 -32.59 21.88
C SER A 439 3.20 -32.06 22.55
N SER A 440 3.69 -30.88 22.15
CA SER A 440 4.87 -30.21 22.74
C SER A 440 4.56 -28.84 23.38
N LEU A 441 3.31 -28.36 23.31
CA LEU A 441 2.96 -26.96 23.55
C LEU A 441 1.77 -26.73 24.50
N GLY A 442 1.64 -27.52 25.57
CA GLY A 442 0.75 -27.12 26.65
C GLY A 442 1.29 -25.88 27.33
N ILE A 443 0.94 -24.65 26.92
CA ILE A 443 1.21 -23.48 27.78
C ILE A 443 0.26 -23.63 28.97
N ASN A 444 0.74 -24.36 29.98
CA ASN A 444 -0.01 -24.76 31.14
C ASN A 444 0.44 -23.84 32.29
N THR A 445 -0.35 -22.79 32.48
CA THR A 445 -0.13 -21.74 33.47
C THR A 445 -0.52 -22.14 34.90
N ASP A 446 -0.98 -23.36 35.14
CA ASP A 446 -1.31 -23.83 36.48
C ASP A 446 -0.06 -24.30 37.24
N ILE A 447 0.62 -23.36 37.89
CA ILE A 447 1.52 -23.64 39.01
C ILE A 447 0.64 -24.01 40.22
N ASN A 448 0.10 -25.23 40.26
CA ASN A 448 -0.78 -25.67 41.34
C ASN A 448 -0.15 -26.77 42.22
N ALA A 449 -0.70 -26.90 43.44
CA ALA A 449 -0.27 -27.84 44.47
C ALA A 449 -0.11 -29.28 43.97
N SER A 450 -1.03 -29.75 43.12
CA SER A 450 -1.04 -31.12 42.57
C SER A 450 0.20 -31.44 41.73
N ARG A 451 0.88 -30.43 41.18
CA ARG A 451 2.03 -30.59 40.29
C ARG A 451 3.38 -30.52 41.04
N MET A 452 3.46 -29.69 42.09
CA MET A 452 4.62 -29.65 42.99
C MET A 452 4.91 -31.01 43.63
N VAL A 453 3.84 -31.74 43.97
CA VAL A 453 3.93 -33.09 44.54
C VAL A 453 4.45 -34.13 43.54
N GLN A 454 4.40 -33.86 42.23
CA GLN A 454 4.89 -34.78 41.19
C GLN A 454 6.39 -34.61 40.91
N LEU A 455 7.04 -33.59 41.47
CA LEU A 455 8.47 -33.38 41.27
C LEU A 455 9.29 -34.40 42.08
N SER A 456 10.22 -35.07 41.40
CA SER A 456 11.18 -35.97 42.03
C SER A 456 12.30 -35.19 42.72
N GLY A 457 13.03 -35.84 43.63
CA GLY A 457 14.08 -35.19 44.42
C GLY A 457 15.11 -34.42 43.58
N PRO A 458 15.67 -34.99 42.50
CA PRO A 458 16.58 -34.25 41.62
C PRO A 458 15.95 -33.02 40.94
N GLN A 459 14.64 -33.03 40.74
CA GLN A 459 13.91 -31.95 40.09
C GLN A 459 13.68 -30.78 41.05
N LEU A 460 13.36 -31.09 42.31
CA LEU A 460 13.28 -30.11 43.41
C LEU A 460 14.65 -29.50 43.72
N ALA A 461 15.71 -30.29 43.65
CA ALA A 461 17.08 -29.84 43.86
C ALA A 461 17.61 -28.93 42.73
N ALA A 462 16.95 -28.90 41.58
CA ALA A 462 17.34 -28.10 40.42
C ALA A 462 16.59 -26.75 40.32
N LEU A 463 15.63 -26.49 41.22
CA LEU A 463 14.87 -25.25 41.22
C LEU A 463 15.77 -24.04 41.56
N SER A 464 15.65 -22.97 40.78
CA SER A 464 16.26 -21.68 41.09
C SER A 464 15.43 -20.90 42.12
N ARG A 465 16.05 -19.91 42.79
CA ARG A 465 15.37 -19.05 43.77
C ARG A 465 14.16 -18.30 43.18
N ALA A 466 14.25 -17.85 41.93
CA ALA A 466 13.12 -17.20 41.24
C ALA A 466 11.95 -18.17 41.05
N GLN A 467 12.21 -19.40 40.59
CA GLN A 467 11.18 -20.43 40.41
C GLN A 467 10.52 -20.80 41.75
N GLY A 468 11.31 -20.95 42.82
CA GLY A 468 10.77 -21.21 44.15
C GLY A 468 9.87 -20.07 44.65
N GLN A 469 10.18 -18.82 44.34
CA GLN A 469 9.34 -17.67 44.70
C GLN A 469 8.01 -17.68 43.94
N GLU A 470 8.01 -18.10 42.67
CA GLU A 470 6.78 -18.29 41.90
C GLU A 470 5.92 -19.42 42.45
N PHE A 471 6.52 -20.57 42.80
CA PHE A 471 5.80 -21.68 43.46
C PHE A 471 5.23 -21.27 44.83
N ALA A 472 5.97 -20.46 45.60
CA ALA A 472 5.51 -19.95 46.89
C ALA A 472 4.37 -18.96 46.75
N ALA A 473 4.46 -18.02 45.79
CA ALA A 473 3.41 -17.05 45.49
C ALA A 473 2.10 -17.74 45.02
N ALA A 474 2.23 -18.87 44.35
CA ALA A 474 1.10 -19.70 43.93
C ALA A 474 0.56 -20.65 45.04
N GLY A 475 1.13 -20.60 46.25
CA GLY A 475 0.74 -21.48 47.37
C GLY A 475 1.13 -22.95 47.18
N ALA A 476 1.88 -23.29 46.14
CA ALA A 476 2.19 -24.67 45.77
C ALA A 476 3.27 -25.30 46.67
N MET A 477 4.10 -24.49 47.35
CA MET A 477 5.09 -24.95 48.32
C MET A 477 4.45 -25.65 49.54
N GLN A 478 3.19 -25.36 49.85
CA GLN A 478 2.43 -25.99 50.93
C GLN A 478 2.13 -27.48 50.69
N ALA A 479 2.24 -27.93 49.44
CA ALA A 479 1.89 -29.29 49.06
C ALA A 479 3.06 -30.28 49.19
N LEU A 480 4.29 -29.79 49.43
CA LEU A 480 5.47 -30.64 49.47
C LEU A 480 5.43 -31.59 50.67
N SER A 481 5.77 -32.85 50.44
CA SER A 481 6.08 -33.79 51.53
C SER A 481 7.44 -33.49 52.16
N ASP A 482 7.68 -33.97 53.38
CA ASP A 482 8.97 -33.81 54.08
C ASP A 482 10.17 -34.30 53.25
N ALA A 483 9.99 -35.41 52.52
CA ALA A 483 11.02 -35.97 51.64
C ALA A 483 11.34 -35.05 50.44
N GLN A 484 10.34 -34.29 49.98
CA GLN A 484 10.49 -33.33 48.89
C GLN A 484 11.06 -32.00 49.38
N ILE A 485 10.69 -31.56 50.58
CA ILE A 485 11.31 -30.40 51.25
C ILE A 485 12.81 -30.65 51.44
N LEU A 486 13.19 -31.87 51.84
CA LEU A 486 14.60 -32.25 52.01
C LEU A 486 15.39 -32.24 50.68
N ALA A 487 14.69 -32.39 49.56
CA ALA A 487 15.30 -32.36 48.23
C ALA A 487 15.43 -30.95 47.65
N LEU A 488 14.85 -29.92 48.29
CA LEU A 488 15.02 -28.53 47.86
C LEU A 488 16.45 -28.04 48.09
N GLN A 489 16.87 -27.08 47.26
CA GLN A 489 18.08 -26.32 47.55
C GLN A 489 17.92 -25.52 48.85
N ALA A 490 19.01 -25.35 49.60
CA ALA A 490 19.01 -24.57 50.85
C ALA A 490 18.43 -23.15 50.66
N SER A 491 18.64 -22.55 49.47
CA SER A 491 18.15 -21.22 49.10
C SER A 491 16.64 -21.15 48.84
N LEU A 492 15.90 -22.25 48.99
CA LEU A 492 14.44 -22.33 48.76
C LEU A 492 13.67 -22.74 50.01
N ILE A 493 14.36 -23.18 51.05
CA ILE A 493 13.74 -23.70 52.28
C ILE A 493 12.93 -22.59 52.97
N ASP A 494 13.39 -21.34 52.89
CA ASP A 494 12.70 -20.15 53.42
C ASP A 494 11.37 -19.82 52.72
N LEU A 495 11.11 -20.46 51.58
CA LEU A 495 9.89 -20.29 50.79
C LEU A 495 8.84 -21.38 51.09
N VAL A 496 9.20 -22.39 51.89
CA VAL A 496 8.27 -23.40 52.42
C VAL A 496 7.62 -22.81 53.69
N PRO A 497 6.29 -22.62 53.72
CA PRO A 497 5.63 -22.19 54.94
C PRO A 497 5.75 -23.25 56.06
N PRO A 498 5.75 -22.83 57.34
CA PRO A 498 6.03 -23.68 58.49
C PRO A 498 5.00 -24.78 58.74
#